data_AF-A0AAD7ST59-F1
#
_entry.id   AF-A0AAD7ST59-F1
#
_cell.length_a   1.000
_cell.length_b   1.000
_cell.length_c   1.000
_cell.angle_alpha   90.00
_cell.angle_beta   90.00
_cell.angle_gamma   90.00
#
_symmetry.space_group_name_H-M   'P 1'
#
loop_
_entity.id
_entity.type
_entity.pdbx_description
1 polymer ?
#
loop_
_entity_poly.entity_id
_entity_poly.type
_entity_poly.pdbx_seq_one_letter_code
_entity_poly.pdbx_strand_id
1 'polypeptide(L)'
;MYNSNYSRAKFGLEAKDIQKTPKGKSCGYYMRIVFFFSSLIQSLIIVSLVLFLVYGKSEQSAEEQRMLDLQQNFDRVNQDNKALQQQKDDLTQQLKKSAADRQGTEKELAKVRDSLNTTSKQLGDLQKKMVQCETDKKTRSAFIHCPVPQTTVVNTANTEVKILQSRNQHLEAMLKLVGTNFTQTVQHLQFELESAVKTRDGLHLETIELRRDRSTLKEQLEKYALKCKEDFVKSLEGIPAVTKAFLKRIENLFPQALTFHLTCEKQQEQLDRIRYSCSSLSKEIEDKFQHYLNGVGNRVAEIQGQSSQLLVQNSRLVEECQQCRQNRTLESAESKRLQQATRENHDRQMEQILREQSKLRDQKGLQEQMIRLKDSEINTLHAKVQSLGSTCGKASGPKPAGLHSVLPGQHLQNRPNTPSGPIMVAPG
;
A
#
# COMPACT_ATOMS: atom_id res chain seq x y z
N MET A 1 -127.24 46.81 14.35
CA MET A 1 -126.45 47.78 13.58
C MET A 1 -125.26 47.06 12.95
N TYR A 2 -125.32 46.91 11.62
CA TYR A 2 -124.26 46.80 10.60
C TYR A 2 -122.89 46.09 10.81
N ASN A 3 -122.65 45.13 9.88
CA ASN A 3 -121.46 44.87 9.03
C ASN A 3 -120.21 44.05 9.49
N SER A 4 -120.22 42.77 9.09
CA SER A 4 -119.45 42.10 8.01
C SER A 4 -117.92 41.87 8.05
N ASN A 5 -117.59 40.59 7.80
CA ASN A 5 -116.51 39.98 6.97
C ASN A 5 -115.05 39.94 7.47
N TYR A 6 -114.50 38.72 7.61
CA TYR A 6 -113.63 38.09 6.60
C TYR A 6 -113.44 36.58 6.83
N SER A 7 -113.51 35.80 5.74
CA SER A 7 -113.31 34.35 5.65
C SER A 7 -111.84 33.97 5.39
N ARG A 8 -111.41 32.79 5.88
CA ARG A 8 -110.48 31.93 5.12
C ARG A 8 -110.73 30.45 5.39
N ALA A 9 -110.99 29.72 4.31
CA ALA A 9 -111.45 28.34 4.27
C ALA A 9 -110.30 27.31 4.35
N LYS A 10 -110.59 26.18 5.02
CA LYS A 10 -109.98 24.87 4.80
C LYS A 10 -110.75 24.14 3.70
N PHE A 11 -110.06 23.49 2.77
CA PHE A 11 -110.65 22.48 1.90
C PHE A 11 -109.68 21.31 1.74
N GLY A 12 -110.09 20.14 2.24
CA GLY A 12 -109.73 18.87 1.61
C GLY A 12 -110.83 18.51 0.60
N LEU A 13 -110.51 17.67 -0.39
CA LEU A 13 -111.51 17.02 -1.22
C LEU A 13 -110.95 15.72 -1.81
N GLU A 14 -111.77 14.68 -1.67
CA GLU A 14 -111.62 13.32 -2.16
C GLU A 14 -111.96 13.13 -3.66
N ALA A 15 -111.58 11.93 -4.13
CA ALA A 15 -112.20 11.06 -5.14
C ALA A 15 -112.01 11.39 -6.64
N LYS A 16 -111.50 10.40 -7.42
CA LYS A 16 -112.30 9.53 -8.32
C LYS A 16 -111.42 8.61 -9.17
N ASP A 17 -111.76 7.32 -9.22
CA ASP A 17 -111.18 6.29 -10.08
C ASP A 17 -111.85 6.32 -11.48
N ILE A 18 -111.07 6.39 -12.58
CA ILE A 18 -111.52 6.15 -13.96
C ILE A 18 -110.39 5.49 -14.79
N GLN A 19 -110.77 4.45 -15.52
CA GLN A 19 -110.03 3.46 -16.32
C GLN A 19 -109.30 3.94 -17.61
N LYS A 20 -108.26 3.16 -18.00
CA LYS A 20 -107.74 2.79 -19.36
C LYS A 20 -106.72 3.67 -20.17
N THR A 21 -105.43 3.25 -20.10
CA THR A 21 -104.35 3.15 -21.16
C THR A 21 -103.75 4.41 -21.85
N PRO A 22 -102.51 4.40 -22.45
CA PRO A 22 -101.30 3.55 -22.31
C PRO A 22 -99.96 4.31 -22.07
N LYS A 23 -98.93 3.58 -21.62
CA LYS A 23 -97.46 3.77 -21.79
C LYS A 23 -96.92 5.20 -22.03
N GLY A 24 -96.43 5.83 -20.97
CA GLY A 24 -95.43 6.90 -21.04
C GLY A 24 -94.63 6.96 -19.75
N LYS A 25 -93.33 6.65 -19.77
CA LYS A 25 -92.46 6.75 -18.59
C LYS A 25 -92.49 8.21 -18.13
N SER A 26 -92.95 8.46 -16.91
CA SER A 26 -93.11 9.80 -16.38
C SER A 26 -91.77 10.54 -16.36
N CYS A 27 -91.79 11.85 -16.64
CA CYS A 27 -90.62 12.74 -16.62
C CYS A 27 -89.76 12.58 -15.35
N GLY A 28 -90.38 12.23 -14.22
CA GLY A 28 -89.69 11.96 -12.95
C GLY A 28 -88.74 10.74 -12.96
N TYR A 29 -88.99 9.73 -13.80
CA TYR A 29 -88.08 8.59 -13.93
C TYR A 29 -86.75 9.00 -14.58
N TYR A 30 -86.80 9.84 -15.61
CA TYR A 30 -85.60 10.36 -16.27
C TYR A 30 -84.83 11.34 -15.39
N MET A 31 -85.51 12.17 -14.57
CA MET A 31 -84.83 13.06 -13.62
C MET A 31 -84.05 12.29 -12.54
N ARG A 32 -84.58 11.17 -12.02
CA ARG A 32 -83.85 10.32 -11.06
C ARG A 32 -82.64 9.66 -11.70
N ILE A 33 -82.76 9.23 -12.96
CA ILE A 33 -81.65 8.64 -13.71
C ILE A 33 -80.54 9.67 -13.95
N VAL A 34 -80.89 10.89 -14.39
CA VAL A 34 -79.91 11.97 -14.60
C VAL A 34 -79.18 12.30 -13.29
N PHE A 35 -79.89 12.38 -12.16
CA PHE A 35 -79.26 12.65 -10.86
C PHE A 35 -78.30 11.53 -10.43
N PHE A 36 -78.67 10.27 -10.68
CA PHE A 36 -77.83 9.12 -10.38
C PHE A 36 -76.56 9.10 -11.24
N PHE A 37 -76.68 9.34 -12.55
CA PHE A 37 -75.51 9.43 -13.43
C PHE A 37 -74.64 10.66 -13.11
N SER A 38 -75.23 11.78 -12.71
CA SER A 38 -74.48 12.97 -12.29
C SER A 38 -73.64 12.69 -11.04
N SER A 39 -74.25 12.06 -10.02
CA SER A 39 -73.56 11.67 -8.79
C SER A 39 -72.51 10.57 -9.04
N LEU A 40 -72.76 9.65 -9.97
CA LEU A 40 -71.84 8.58 -10.33
C LEU A 40 -70.62 9.09 -11.10
N ILE A 41 -70.83 10.00 -12.06
CA ILE A 41 -69.75 10.67 -12.78
C ILE A 41 -68.91 11.51 -11.80
N GLN A 42 -69.55 12.23 -10.87
CA GLN A 42 -68.84 12.98 -9.82
C GLN A 42 -67.98 12.06 -8.94
N SER A 43 -68.52 10.94 -8.48
CA SER A 43 -67.75 9.97 -7.68
C SER A 43 -66.59 9.35 -8.47
N LEU A 44 -66.79 9.02 -9.75
CA LEU A 44 -65.72 8.50 -10.61
C LEU A 44 -64.59 9.51 -10.80
N ILE A 45 -64.93 10.80 -11.00
CA ILE A 45 -63.93 11.87 -11.11
C ILE A 45 -63.11 11.98 -9.82
N ILE A 46 -63.76 11.94 -8.65
CA ILE A 46 -63.07 12.00 -7.35
C ILE A 46 -62.12 10.80 -7.18
N VAL A 47 -62.57 9.58 -7.49
CA VAL A 47 -61.72 8.38 -7.42
C VAL A 47 -60.55 8.46 -8.40
N SER A 48 -60.77 8.92 -9.63
CA SER A 48 -59.72 9.11 -10.63
C SER A 48 -58.67 10.14 -10.17
N LEU A 49 -59.10 11.26 -9.58
CA LEU A 49 -58.18 12.29 -9.06
C LEU A 49 -57.37 11.79 -7.86
N VAL A 50 -57.99 11.00 -6.97
CA VAL A 50 -57.29 10.39 -5.84
C VAL A 50 -56.27 9.35 -6.31
N LEU A 51 -56.63 8.50 -7.28
CA LEU A 51 -55.67 7.56 -7.88
C LEU A 51 -54.52 8.30 -8.58
N PHE A 52 -54.79 9.41 -9.26
CA PHE A 52 -53.76 10.25 -9.85
C PHE A 52 -52.87 10.92 -8.79
N LEU A 53 -53.40 11.26 -7.62
CA LEU A 53 -52.64 11.85 -6.52
C LEU A 53 -51.77 10.80 -5.78
N VAL A 54 -52.29 9.59 -5.59
CA VAL A 54 -51.60 8.49 -4.89
C VAL A 54 -50.56 7.81 -5.79
N TYR A 55 -50.84 7.66 -7.09
CA TYR A 55 -49.98 6.91 -8.02
C TYR A 55 -49.30 7.78 -9.09
N GLY A 56 -49.81 8.99 -9.38
CA GLY A 56 -49.30 9.82 -10.48
C GLY A 56 -48.04 10.65 -10.19
N LYS A 57 -47.56 10.70 -8.93
CA LYS A 57 -46.37 11.48 -8.56
C LYS A 57 -45.08 10.65 -8.36
N SER A 58 -45.15 9.32 -8.27
CA SER A 58 -44.00 8.52 -7.83
C SER A 58 -43.09 7.99 -8.94
N GLU A 59 -43.57 7.80 -10.17
CA GLU A 59 -42.75 7.17 -11.23
C GLU A 59 -41.70 8.13 -11.82
N GLN A 60 -42.09 9.34 -12.24
CA GLN A 60 -41.13 10.28 -12.85
C GLN A 60 -40.01 10.70 -11.90
N SER A 61 -40.32 10.99 -10.64
CA SER A 61 -39.31 11.43 -9.67
C SER A 61 -38.37 10.31 -9.22
N ALA A 62 -38.86 9.06 -9.15
CA ALA A 62 -38.03 7.92 -8.75
C ALA A 62 -37.13 7.43 -9.90
N GLU A 63 -37.60 7.52 -11.14
CA GLU A 63 -36.83 7.16 -12.34
C GLU A 63 -35.72 8.17 -12.62
N GLU A 64 -36.00 9.47 -12.51
CA GLU A 64 -35.01 10.54 -12.70
C GLU A 64 -33.91 10.49 -11.62
N GLN A 65 -34.29 10.16 -10.38
CA GLN A 65 -33.34 10.01 -9.29
C GLN A 65 -32.47 8.74 -9.45
N ARG A 66 -33.05 7.63 -9.93
CA ARG A 66 -32.27 6.44 -10.33
C ARG A 66 -31.31 6.75 -11.47
N MET A 67 -31.72 7.55 -12.45
CA MET A 67 -30.89 7.92 -13.59
C MET A 67 -29.68 8.75 -13.13
N LEU A 68 -29.89 9.72 -12.22
CA LEU A 68 -28.82 10.51 -11.61
C LEU A 68 -27.83 9.66 -10.80
N ASP A 69 -28.33 8.73 -9.98
CA ASP A 69 -27.49 7.80 -9.24
C ASP A 69 -26.69 6.89 -10.19
N LEU A 70 -27.30 6.44 -11.28
CA LEU A 70 -26.63 5.59 -12.27
C LEU A 70 -25.54 6.38 -13.01
N GLN A 71 -25.81 7.63 -13.37
CA GLN A 71 -24.85 8.54 -14.01
C GLN A 71 -23.66 8.82 -13.08
N GLN A 72 -23.90 9.14 -11.81
CA GLN A 72 -22.82 9.34 -10.82
C GLN A 72 -21.97 8.09 -10.63
N ASN A 73 -22.60 6.91 -10.54
CA ASN A 73 -21.87 5.65 -10.41
C ASN A 73 -21.03 5.36 -11.66
N PHE A 74 -21.58 5.61 -12.85
CA PHE A 74 -20.84 5.46 -14.10
C PHE A 74 -19.62 6.38 -14.16
N ASP A 75 -19.80 7.66 -13.82
CA ASP A 75 -18.71 8.64 -13.83
C ASP A 75 -17.61 8.27 -12.81
N ARG A 76 -18.00 7.83 -11.61
CA ARG A 76 -17.05 7.33 -10.60
C ARG A 76 -16.26 6.12 -11.09
N VAL A 77 -16.96 5.11 -11.59
CA VAL A 77 -16.32 3.88 -12.10
C VAL A 77 -15.40 4.18 -13.29
N ASN A 78 -15.77 5.13 -14.15
CA ASN A 78 -14.95 5.55 -15.28
C ASN A 78 -13.69 6.30 -14.83
N GLN A 79 -13.78 7.15 -13.79
CA GLN A 79 -12.61 7.79 -13.18
C GLN A 79 -11.68 6.76 -12.53
N ASP A 80 -12.24 5.81 -11.77
CA ASP A 80 -11.48 4.74 -11.14
C ASP A 80 -10.76 3.88 -12.19
N ASN A 81 -11.44 3.53 -13.29
CA ASN A 81 -10.82 2.80 -14.40
C ASN A 81 -9.65 3.56 -15.01
N LYS A 82 -9.79 4.87 -15.25
CA LYS A 82 -8.68 5.69 -15.77
C LYS A 82 -7.49 5.73 -14.81
N ALA A 83 -7.74 5.88 -13.52
CA ALA A 83 -6.69 5.89 -12.49
C ALA A 83 -5.97 4.53 -12.42
N LEU A 84 -6.72 3.42 -12.47
CA LEU A 84 -6.16 2.07 -12.53
C LEU A 84 -5.33 1.84 -13.79
N GLN A 85 -5.76 2.38 -14.93
CA GLN A 85 -5.02 2.31 -16.18
C GLN A 85 -3.66 3.03 -16.07
N GLN A 86 -3.65 4.24 -15.50
CA GLN A 86 -2.42 5.00 -15.24
C GLN A 86 -1.50 4.26 -14.27
N GLN A 87 -2.04 3.73 -13.17
CA GLN A 87 -1.26 2.98 -12.19
C GLN A 87 -0.65 1.72 -12.80
N LYS A 88 -1.37 1.03 -13.69
CA LYS A 88 -0.86 -0.12 -14.44
C LYS A 88 0.32 0.29 -15.32
N ASP A 89 0.22 1.41 -16.02
CA ASP A 89 1.28 1.90 -16.92
C ASP A 89 2.53 2.29 -16.12
N ASP A 90 2.36 3.00 -15.00
CA ASP A 90 3.44 3.35 -14.08
C ASP A 90 4.14 2.11 -13.49
N LEU A 91 3.35 1.14 -13.01
CA LEU A 91 3.89 -0.11 -12.48
C LEU A 91 4.64 -0.90 -13.55
N THR A 92 4.12 -0.91 -14.78
CA THR A 92 4.79 -1.55 -15.92
C THR A 92 6.12 -0.88 -16.24
N GLN A 93 6.19 0.45 -16.17
CA GLN A 93 7.43 1.19 -16.37
C GLN A 93 8.44 0.93 -15.25
N GLN A 94 7.99 0.89 -14.00
CA GLN A 94 8.84 0.54 -12.85
C GLN A 94 9.37 -0.89 -12.95
N LEU A 95 8.55 -1.85 -13.35
CA LEU A 95 8.95 -3.23 -13.59
C LEU A 95 10.04 -3.33 -14.67
N LYS A 96 9.87 -2.62 -15.79
CA LYS A 96 10.89 -2.58 -16.85
C LYS A 96 12.21 -2.01 -16.35
N LYS A 97 12.17 -0.94 -15.57
CA LYS A 97 13.36 -0.34 -14.96
C LYS A 97 14.04 -1.30 -13.97
N SER A 98 13.27 -1.89 -13.05
CA SER A 98 13.78 -2.85 -12.07
C SER A 98 14.38 -4.10 -12.74
N ALA A 99 13.76 -4.59 -13.82
CA ALA A 99 14.30 -5.72 -14.59
C ALA A 99 15.65 -5.37 -15.26
N ALA A 100 15.78 -4.15 -15.80
CA ALA A 100 17.04 -3.69 -16.39
C ALA A 100 18.14 -3.54 -15.33
N ASP A 101 17.81 -2.96 -14.17
CA ASP A 101 18.73 -2.82 -13.04
C ASP A 101 19.18 -4.20 -12.53
N ARG A 102 18.25 -5.16 -12.39
CA ARG A 102 18.56 -6.55 -12.01
C ARG A 102 19.52 -7.20 -13.00
N GLN A 103 19.26 -7.07 -14.31
CA GLN A 103 20.15 -7.59 -15.34
C GLN A 103 21.54 -6.94 -15.29
N GLY A 104 21.62 -5.66 -14.97
CA GLY A 104 22.89 -4.96 -14.74
C GLY A 104 23.66 -5.54 -13.56
N THR A 105 23.00 -5.71 -12.41
CA THR A 105 23.63 -6.30 -11.20
C THR A 105 24.06 -7.76 -11.40
N GLU A 106 23.29 -8.56 -12.13
CA GLU A 106 23.65 -9.94 -12.47
C GLU A 106 24.92 -10.00 -13.34
N LYS A 107 25.07 -9.06 -14.28
CA LYS A 107 26.31 -8.95 -15.08
C LYS A 107 27.52 -8.59 -14.24
N GLU A 108 27.39 -7.65 -13.31
CA GLU A 108 28.50 -7.29 -12.40
C GLU A 108 28.85 -8.45 -11.45
N LEU A 109 27.85 -9.17 -10.93
CA LEU A 109 28.07 -10.38 -10.14
C LEU A 109 28.82 -11.46 -10.92
N ALA A 110 28.48 -11.66 -12.20
CA ALA A 110 29.19 -12.60 -13.06
C ALA A 110 30.67 -12.19 -13.24
N LYS A 111 30.96 -10.92 -13.49
CA LYS A 111 32.34 -10.41 -13.60
C LYS A 111 33.14 -10.58 -12.31
N VAL A 112 32.52 -10.31 -11.15
CA VAL A 112 33.17 -10.51 -9.84
C VAL A 112 33.47 -11.99 -9.62
N ARG A 113 32.55 -12.88 -9.99
CA ARG A 113 32.75 -14.33 -9.88
C ARG A 113 33.89 -14.83 -10.77
N ASP A 114 34.00 -14.32 -11.99
CA ASP A 114 35.10 -14.67 -12.91
C ASP A 114 36.45 -14.16 -12.38
N SER A 115 36.47 -12.95 -11.82
CA SER A 115 37.67 -12.39 -11.18
C SER A 115 38.11 -13.21 -9.97
N LEU A 116 37.15 -13.68 -9.16
CA LEU A 116 37.42 -14.53 -8.00
C LEU A 116 37.95 -15.91 -8.41
N ASN A 117 37.36 -16.52 -9.44
CA ASN A 117 37.85 -17.78 -10.02
C ASN A 117 39.28 -17.64 -10.56
N THR A 118 39.59 -16.51 -11.20
CA THR A 118 40.93 -16.22 -11.72
C THR A 118 41.93 -16.05 -10.59
N THR A 119 41.58 -15.29 -9.55
CA THR A 119 42.40 -15.08 -8.36
C THR A 119 42.64 -16.40 -7.61
N SER A 120 41.62 -17.25 -7.50
CA SER A 120 41.72 -18.58 -6.89
C SER A 120 42.70 -19.49 -7.64
N LYS A 121 42.67 -19.48 -8.98
CA LYS A 121 43.66 -20.20 -9.81
C LYS A 121 45.09 -19.67 -9.58
N GLN A 122 45.27 -18.36 -9.61
CA GLN A 122 46.58 -17.73 -9.37
C GLN A 122 47.13 -18.05 -7.98
N LEU A 123 46.28 -18.06 -6.96
CA LEU A 123 46.65 -18.44 -5.60
C LEU A 123 47.07 -19.91 -5.53
N GLY A 124 46.34 -20.81 -6.20
CA GLY A 124 46.70 -22.22 -6.30
C GLY A 124 48.05 -22.45 -7.00
N ASP A 125 48.34 -21.69 -8.06
CA ASP A 125 49.62 -21.75 -8.77
C ASP A 125 50.79 -21.21 -7.93
N LEU A 126 50.57 -20.13 -7.18
CA LEU A 126 51.54 -19.61 -6.21
C LEU A 126 51.83 -20.63 -5.10
N GLN A 127 50.80 -21.30 -4.60
CA GLN A 127 50.95 -22.34 -3.58
C GLN A 127 51.77 -23.53 -4.11
N LYS A 128 51.52 -23.98 -5.35
CA LYS A 128 52.33 -25.02 -6.00
C LYS A 128 53.79 -24.59 -6.16
N LYS A 129 54.05 -23.34 -6.56
CA LYS A 129 55.42 -22.80 -6.68
C LYS A 129 56.13 -22.72 -5.32
N MET A 130 55.42 -22.36 -4.25
CA MET A 130 55.99 -22.40 -2.89
C MET A 130 56.39 -23.82 -2.49
N VAL A 131 55.50 -24.80 -2.69
CA VAL A 131 55.79 -26.21 -2.35
C VAL A 131 56.97 -26.72 -3.18
N GLN A 132 57.05 -26.39 -4.48
CA GLN A 132 58.19 -26.75 -5.32
C GLN A 132 59.49 -26.13 -4.81
N CYS A 133 59.48 -24.84 -4.45
CA CYS A 133 60.66 -24.14 -3.93
C CYS A 133 61.15 -24.72 -2.60
N GLU A 134 60.23 -25.10 -1.70
CA GLU A 134 60.57 -25.80 -0.46
C GLU A 134 61.16 -27.19 -0.71
N THR A 135 60.67 -27.89 -1.73
CA THR A 135 61.16 -29.21 -2.12
C THR A 135 62.55 -29.11 -2.76
N ASP A 136 62.77 -28.15 -3.66
CA ASP A 136 64.06 -27.89 -4.29
C ASP A 136 65.12 -27.46 -3.26
N LYS A 137 64.73 -26.71 -2.23
CA LYS A 137 65.59 -26.34 -1.10
C LYS A 137 66.06 -27.58 -0.32
N LYS A 138 65.18 -28.55 -0.09
CA LYS A 138 65.53 -29.83 0.58
C LYS A 138 66.42 -30.72 -0.28
N THR A 139 66.23 -30.71 -1.60
CA THR A 139 67.06 -31.48 -2.55
C THR A 139 68.45 -30.87 -2.71
N ARG A 140 68.59 -29.54 -2.74
CA ARG A 140 69.90 -28.85 -2.78
C ARG A 140 70.72 -29.00 -1.50
N SER A 141 70.09 -29.20 -0.33
CA SER A 141 70.82 -29.51 0.91
C SER A 141 71.42 -30.93 0.95
N ALA A 142 71.05 -31.82 0.01
CA ALA A 142 71.58 -33.19 -0.04
C ALA A 142 72.85 -33.34 -0.92
N PHE A 143 73.22 -32.32 -1.70
CA PHE A 143 74.35 -32.38 -2.64
C PHE A 143 75.16 -31.09 -2.66
N ILE A 144 75.82 -30.72 -1.55
CA ILE A 144 77.02 -29.87 -1.58
C ILE A 144 78.00 -30.37 -0.51
N HIS A 145 78.96 -31.20 -0.94
CA HIS A 145 80.29 -31.25 -0.35
C HIS A 145 81.17 -30.32 -1.19
N CYS A 146 81.69 -29.24 -0.60
CA CYS A 146 82.89 -28.58 -1.08
C CYS A 146 83.57 -27.77 0.05
N PRO A 147 84.90 -27.60 -0.05
CA PRO A 147 85.79 -27.44 1.09
C PRO A 147 85.88 -26.00 1.60
N VAL A 148 86.15 -25.91 2.89
CA VAL A 148 86.34 -24.70 3.69
C VAL A 148 87.55 -23.90 3.22
N PRO A 149 87.41 -22.59 2.93
CA PRO A 149 88.44 -21.60 3.19
C PRO A 149 88.12 -20.90 4.51
N GLN A 150 89.04 -21.02 5.47
CA GLN A 150 89.02 -20.27 6.71
C GLN A 150 88.89 -18.78 6.40
N THR A 151 87.78 -18.16 6.82
CA THR A 151 87.66 -16.71 6.84
C THR A 151 87.14 -16.29 8.20
N THR A 152 87.93 -15.42 8.81
CA THR A 152 87.76 -14.64 10.03
C THR A 152 86.31 -14.34 10.41
N VAL A 153 85.96 -14.73 11.64
CA VAL A 153 84.73 -14.35 12.35
C VAL A 153 84.65 -12.83 12.46
N VAL A 154 83.66 -12.23 11.80
CA VAL A 154 83.24 -10.85 12.04
C VAL A 154 81.76 -10.85 12.43
N ASN A 155 81.49 -10.74 13.73
CA ASN A 155 80.29 -10.17 14.38
C ASN A 155 79.03 -9.88 13.53
N THR A 156 78.32 -10.91 13.04
CA THR A 156 76.95 -10.77 12.46
C THR A 156 75.89 -11.72 13.05
N ALA A 157 76.27 -12.66 13.93
CA ALA A 157 75.33 -13.62 14.54
C ALA A 157 74.24 -12.96 15.42
N ASN A 158 74.53 -11.80 16.02
CA ASN A 158 73.59 -11.11 16.92
C ASN A 158 72.43 -10.42 16.18
N THR A 159 72.60 -10.08 14.90
CA THR A 159 71.55 -9.40 14.12
C THR A 159 70.53 -10.39 13.54
N GLU A 160 70.97 -11.55 13.06
CA GLU A 160 70.06 -12.56 12.50
C GLU A 160 69.16 -13.21 13.56
N VAL A 161 69.72 -13.49 14.74
CA VAL A 161 68.94 -14.03 15.88
C VAL A 161 67.87 -13.04 16.33
N LYS A 162 68.17 -11.73 16.38
CA LYS A 162 67.18 -10.70 16.72
C LYS A 162 66.04 -10.60 15.70
N ILE A 163 66.33 -10.73 14.40
CA ILE A 163 65.32 -10.70 13.34
C ILE A 163 64.40 -11.93 13.41
N LEU A 164 64.96 -13.12 13.68
CA LEU A 164 64.16 -14.33 13.85
C LEU A 164 63.30 -14.27 15.12
N GLN A 165 63.83 -13.69 16.19
CA GLN A 165 63.11 -13.51 17.44
C GLN A 165 61.96 -12.51 17.29
N SER A 166 62.17 -11.39 16.59
CA SER A 166 61.08 -10.44 16.28
C SER A 166 60.02 -11.06 15.38
N ARG A 167 60.43 -11.92 14.42
CA ARG A 167 59.49 -12.63 13.54
C ARG A 167 58.66 -13.66 14.30
N ASN A 168 59.25 -14.41 15.23
CA ASN A 168 58.49 -15.33 16.08
C ASN A 168 57.50 -14.59 17.00
N GLN A 169 57.93 -13.47 17.62
CA GLN A 169 57.02 -12.64 18.42
C GLN A 169 55.86 -12.08 17.59
N HIS A 170 56.13 -11.68 16.34
CA HIS A 170 55.09 -11.23 15.42
C HIS A 170 54.13 -12.35 15.04
N LEU A 171 54.62 -13.57 14.78
CA LEU A 171 53.79 -14.73 14.50
C LEU A 171 52.92 -15.13 15.70
N GLU A 172 53.45 -15.10 16.92
CA GLU A 172 52.68 -15.33 18.14
C GLU A 172 51.58 -14.28 18.35
N ALA A 173 51.90 -13.00 18.09
CA ALA A 173 50.91 -11.92 18.16
C ALA A 173 49.79 -12.11 17.13
N MET A 174 50.14 -12.50 15.90
CA MET A 174 49.18 -12.81 14.84
C MET A 174 48.33 -14.03 15.18
N LEU A 175 48.92 -15.10 15.71
CA LEU A 175 48.19 -16.30 16.12
C LEU A 175 47.19 -15.98 17.24
N LYS A 176 47.61 -15.15 18.21
CA LYS A 176 46.75 -14.68 19.29
C LYS A 176 45.59 -13.83 18.75
N LEU A 177 45.87 -12.92 17.81
CA LEU A 177 44.84 -12.09 17.18
C LEU A 177 43.81 -12.95 16.44
N VAL A 178 44.28 -13.91 15.62
CA VAL A 178 43.40 -14.85 14.89
C VAL A 178 42.60 -15.70 15.87
N GLY A 179 43.22 -16.19 16.93
CA GLY A 179 42.53 -16.94 17.99
C GLY A 179 41.41 -16.11 18.64
N THR A 180 41.71 -14.87 19.03
CA THR A 180 40.69 -13.98 19.62
C THR A 180 39.56 -13.65 18.63
N ASN A 181 39.89 -13.40 17.36
CA ASN A 181 38.90 -13.09 16.33
C ASN A 181 38.00 -14.29 16.04
N PHE A 182 38.57 -15.50 16.00
CA PHE A 182 37.81 -16.73 15.86
C PHE A 182 36.87 -16.95 17.05
N THR A 183 37.36 -16.82 18.28
CA THR A 183 36.52 -16.97 19.48
C THR A 183 35.37 -15.96 19.50
N GLN A 184 35.64 -14.69 19.19
CA GLN A 184 34.61 -13.65 19.09
C GLN A 184 33.57 -13.97 18.02
N THR A 185 34.02 -14.41 16.84
CA THR A 185 33.12 -14.79 15.73
C THR A 185 32.25 -15.97 16.11
N VAL A 186 32.81 -17.00 16.74
CA VAL A 186 32.04 -18.17 17.20
C VAL A 186 31.01 -17.78 18.26
N GLN A 187 31.39 -16.94 19.23
CA GLN A 187 30.46 -16.44 20.25
C GLN A 187 29.33 -15.63 19.63
N HIS A 188 29.64 -14.77 18.66
CA HIS A 188 28.66 -13.99 17.94
C HIS A 188 27.67 -14.89 17.18
N LEU A 189 28.18 -15.87 16.42
CA LEU A 189 27.34 -16.83 15.68
C LEU A 189 26.49 -17.70 16.61
N GLN A 190 27.01 -18.08 17.78
CA GLN A 190 26.24 -18.80 18.80
C GLN A 190 25.08 -17.95 19.33
N PHE A 191 25.32 -16.69 19.63
CA PHE A 191 24.28 -15.76 20.07
C PHE A 191 23.21 -15.55 18.99
N GLU A 192 23.62 -15.38 17.73
CA GLU A 192 22.68 -15.27 16.60
C GLU A 192 21.83 -16.54 16.45
N LEU A 193 22.45 -17.72 16.57
CA LEU A 193 21.75 -18.99 16.51
C LEU A 193 20.72 -19.12 17.65
N GLU A 194 21.09 -18.80 18.88
CA GLU A 194 20.19 -18.86 20.03
C GLU A 194 19.01 -17.88 19.88
N SER A 195 19.29 -16.66 19.42
CA SER A 195 18.27 -15.65 19.11
C SER A 195 17.32 -16.12 18.00
N ALA A 196 17.87 -16.73 16.93
CA ALA A 196 17.08 -17.27 15.83
C ALA A 196 16.19 -18.43 16.27
N VAL A 197 16.73 -19.34 17.10
CA VAL A 197 15.96 -20.45 17.69
C VAL A 197 14.83 -19.93 18.56
N LYS A 198 15.09 -18.96 19.44
CA LYS A 198 14.06 -18.35 20.29
C LYS A 198 12.98 -17.66 19.47
N THR A 199 13.36 -16.95 18.41
CA THR A 199 12.42 -16.29 17.50
C THR A 199 11.55 -17.31 16.78
N ARG A 200 12.16 -18.38 16.24
CA ARG A 200 11.44 -19.48 15.59
C ARG A 200 10.42 -20.11 16.54
N ASP A 201 10.83 -20.41 17.77
CA ASP A 201 9.95 -21.05 18.76
C ASP A 201 8.80 -20.11 19.18
N GLY A 202 9.08 -18.82 19.31
CA GLY A 202 8.06 -17.78 19.53
C GLY A 202 7.02 -17.74 18.40
N LEU A 203 7.47 -17.65 17.15
CA LEU A 203 6.58 -17.68 15.97
C LEU A 203 5.78 -18.99 15.88
N HIS A 204 6.38 -20.10 16.32
CA HIS A 204 5.71 -21.40 16.31
C HIS A 204 4.55 -21.45 17.30
N LEU A 205 4.75 -20.89 18.50
CA LEU A 205 3.71 -20.76 19.53
C LEU A 205 2.59 -19.81 19.08
N GLU A 206 2.94 -18.65 18.53
CA GLU A 206 1.98 -17.69 17.97
C GLU A 206 1.14 -18.33 16.85
N THR A 207 1.77 -19.10 15.97
CA THR A 207 1.05 -19.83 14.92
C THR A 207 0.04 -20.83 15.50
N ILE A 208 0.37 -21.50 16.60
CA ILE A 208 -0.54 -22.43 17.27
C ILE A 208 -1.72 -21.65 17.89
N GLU A 209 -1.45 -20.53 18.55
CA GLU A 209 -2.47 -19.65 19.14
C GLU A 209 -3.44 -19.11 18.07
N LEU A 210 -2.90 -18.52 16.99
CA LEU A 210 -3.69 -18.03 15.86
C LEU A 210 -4.56 -19.12 15.23
N ARG A 211 -4.09 -20.37 15.18
CA ARG A 211 -4.91 -21.49 14.69
C ARG A 211 -6.08 -21.81 15.63
N ARG A 212 -5.88 -21.75 16.95
CA ARG A 212 -6.95 -21.94 17.94
C ARG A 212 -7.96 -20.81 17.87
N ASP A 213 -7.50 -19.57 17.79
CA ASP A 213 -8.37 -18.40 17.68
C ASP A 213 -9.19 -18.44 16.41
N ARG A 214 -8.57 -18.75 15.27
CA ARG A 214 -9.28 -18.93 14.00
C ARG A 214 -10.37 -20.00 14.09
N SER A 215 -10.09 -21.12 14.75
CA SER A 215 -11.07 -22.19 14.95
C SER A 215 -12.25 -21.70 15.81
N THR A 216 -11.95 -21.01 16.91
CA THR A 216 -12.94 -20.47 17.84
C THR A 216 -13.82 -19.41 17.17
N LEU A 217 -13.22 -18.49 16.41
CA LEU A 217 -13.94 -17.44 15.68
C LEU A 217 -14.85 -18.04 14.61
N LYS A 218 -14.40 -19.09 13.92
CA LYS A 218 -15.22 -19.80 12.93
C LYS A 218 -16.44 -20.46 13.60
N GLU A 219 -16.25 -21.11 14.75
CA GLU A 219 -17.35 -21.70 15.51
C GLU A 219 -18.35 -20.63 16.00
N GLN A 220 -17.85 -19.48 16.48
CA GLN A 220 -18.69 -18.35 16.86
C GLN A 220 -19.50 -17.80 15.69
N LEU A 221 -18.90 -17.70 14.51
CA LEU A 221 -19.58 -17.23 13.29
C LEU A 221 -20.69 -18.19 12.86
N GLU A 222 -20.44 -19.51 12.88
CA GLU A 222 -21.45 -20.53 12.59
C GLU A 222 -22.61 -20.48 13.59
N LYS A 223 -22.32 -20.35 14.88
CA LYS A 223 -23.33 -20.19 15.94
C LYS A 223 -24.14 -18.91 15.75
N TYR A 224 -23.50 -17.81 15.40
CA TYR A 224 -24.18 -16.53 15.16
C TYR A 224 -25.10 -16.60 13.94
N ALA A 225 -24.66 -17.23 12.86
CA ALA A 225 -25.49 -17.42 11.66
C ALA A 225 -26.74 -18.28 11.95
N LEU A 226 -26.58 -19.36 12.71
CA LEU A 226 -27.71 -20.19 13.18
C LEU A 226 -28.68 -19.36 14.02
N LYS A 227 -28.16 -18.58 14.97
CA LYS A 227 -28.99 -17.73 15.84
C LYS A 227 -29.76 -16.66 15.04
N CYS A 228 -29.12 -16.02 14.05
CA CYS A 228 -29.80 -15.05 13.18
C CYS A 228 -30.96 -15.68 12.40
N LYS A 229 -30.78 -16.92 11.93
CA LYS A 229 -31.86 -17.67 11.27
C LYS A 229 -33.00 -17.99 12.25
N GLU A 230 -32.68 -18.43 13.46
CA GLU A 230 -33.67 -18.69 14.51
C GLU A 230 -34.45 -17.43 14.92
N ASP A 231 -33.75 -16.31 15.12
CA ASP A 231 -34.36 -15.03 15.49
C ASP A 231 -35.25 -14.47 14.36
N PHE A 232 -34.86 -14.68 13.10
CA PHE A 232 -35.70 -14.35 11.95
C PHE A 232 -36.97 -15.21 11.91
N VAL A 233 -36.86 -16.53 12.09
CA VAL A 233 -38.03 -17.43 12.14
C VAL A 233 -38.95 -17.07 13.30
N LYS A 234 -38.41 -16.76 14.48
CA LYS A 234 -39.19 -16.28 15.63
C LYS A 234 -39.96 -14.99 15.33
N SER A 235 -39.35 -14.07 14.59
CA SER A 235 -40.02 -12.82 14.18
C SER A 235 -41.24 -13.07 13.28
N LEU A 236 -41.35 -14.27 12.70
CA LEU A 236 -42.42 -14.70 11.80
C LEU A 236 -43.41 -15.67 12.46
N GLU A 237 -43.23 -16.00 13.73
CA GLU A 237 -44.04 -16.98 14.47
C GLU A 237 -45.54 -16.62 14.53
N GLY A 238 -45.88 -15.34 14.37
CA GLY A 238 -47.27 -14.87 14.31
C GLY A 238 -48.04 -15.27 13.04
N ILE A 239 -47.36 -15.54 11.92
CA ILE A 239 -48.00 -15.87 10.63
C ILE A 239 -48.80 -17.17 10.72
N PRO A 240 -48.22 -18.31 11.17
CA PRO A 240 -49.00 -19.56 11.28
C PRO A 240 -50.17 -19.46 12.27
N ALA A 241 -50.08 -18.61 13.30
CA ALA A 241 -51.21 -18.34 14.18
C ALA A 241 -52.37 -17.64 13.45
N VAL A 242 -52.06 -16.66 12.59
CA VAL A 242 -53.06 -15.99 11.73
C VAL A 242 -53.67 -17.00 10.74
N THR A 243 -52.85 -17.82 10.09
CA THR A 243 -53.32 -18.86 9.15
C THR A 243 -54.24 -19.87 9.83
N LYS A 244 -53.88 -20.37 11.02
CA LYS A 244 -54.73 -21.26 11.82
C LYS A 244 -56.04 -20.60 12.24
N ALA A 245 -56.00 -19.34 12.67
CA ALA A 245 -57.20 -18.60 13.04
C ALA A 245 -58.15 -18.42 11.85
N PHE A 246 -57.61 -18.14 10.66
CA PHE A 246 -58.37 -18.04 9.42
C PHE A 246 -59.00 -19.37 9.01
N LEU A 247 -58.23 -20.47 9.02
CA LEU A 247 -58.73 -21.83 8.78
C LEU A 247 -59.85 -22.21 9.75
N LYS A 248 -59.67 -21.95 11.04
CA LYS A 248 -60.68 -22.17 12.06
C LYS A 248 -61.95 -21.35 11.80
N ARG A 249 -61.84 -20.15 11.23
CA ARG A 249 -63.00 -19.33 10.84
C ARG A 249 -63.74 -19.93 9.65
N ILE A 250 -63.01 -20.48 8.67
CA ILE A 250 -63.58 -21.22 7.54
C ILE A 250 -64.31 -22.49 8.01
N GLU A 251 -63.70 -23.27 8.90
CA GLU A 251 -64.37 -24.45 9.46
C GLU A 251 -65.63 -24.09 10.24
N ASN A 252 -65.63 -22.96 10.96
CA ASN A 252 -66.79 -22.49 11.70
C ASN A 252 -67.85 -21.77 10.83
N LEU A 253 -67.49 -21.32 9.62
CA LEU A 253 -68.43 -20.77 8.63
C LEU A 253 -69.39 -21.85 8.10
N PHE A 254 -69.01 -23.12 8.21
CA PHE A 254 -69.85 -24.28 7.91
C PHE A 254 -70.06 -25.13 9.18
N PRO A 255 -70.98 -24.75 10.08
CA PRO A 255 -71.29 -25.55 11.26
C PRO A 255 -71.64 -26.98 10.83
N GLN A 256 -71.02 -27.98 11.47
CA GLN A 256 -71.45 -29.39 11.38
C GLN A 256 -72.94 -29.56 11.76
N ALA A 257 -73.55 -28.53 12.36
CA ALA A 257 -74.94 -28.46 12.80
C ALA A 257 -75.92 -27.81 11.79
N LEU A 258 -75.53 -27.50 10.54
CA LEU A 258 -76.54 -27.31 9.47
C LEU A 258 -77.06 -28.66 8.97
N THR A 259 -77.60 -29.43 9.92
CA THR A 259 -78.45 -30.60 9.73
C THR A 259 -79.89 -30.21 9.37
N PHE A 260 -80.14 -28.96 8.99
CA PHE A 260 -81.42 -28.58 8.35
C PHE A 260 -81.36 -28.98 6.87
N HIS A 261 -81.68 -30.26 6.63
CA HIS A 261 -82.12 -30.79 5.35
C HIS A 261 -81.44 -30.23 4.09
N LEU A 262 -80.13 -30.48 3.92
CA LEU A 262 -79.56 -30.59 2.58
C LEU A 262 -80.10 -31.89 1.93
N THR A 263 -81.39 -31.93 1.60
CA THR A 263 -82.04 -33.08 0.96
C THR A 263 -81.70 -33.19 -0.52
N CYS A 264 -80.90 -32.26 -1.06
CA CYS A 264 -80.44 -32.26 -2.44
C CYS A 264 -78.95 -32.61 -2.51
N GLU A 265 -78.61 -33.78 -3.07
CA GLU A 265 -77.23 -34.24 -3.28
C GLU A 265 -76.35 -33.16 -3.95
N LYS A 266 -76.89 -32.40 -4.90
CA LYS A 266 -76.15 -31.33 -5.57
C LYS A 266 -75.71 -30.20 -4.64
N GLN A 267 -76.46 -29.92 -3.58
CA GLN A 267 -76.06 -28.90 -2.61
C GLN A 267 -74.98 -29.42 -1.66
N GLN A 268 -75.05 -30.70 -1.27
CA GLN A 268 -74.00 -31.38 -0.50
C GLN A 268 -72.67 -31.37 -1.27
N GLU A 269 -72.70 -31.75 -2.55
CA GLU A 269 -71.52 -31.80 -3.42
C GLU A 269 -70.90 -30.42 -3.66
N GLN A 270 -71.72 -29.38 -3.79
CA GLN A 270 -71.25 -27.98 -3.87
C GLN A 270 -70.56 -27.53 -2.57
N LEU A 271 -71.10 -27.92 -1.42
CA LEU A 271 -70.57 -27.54 -0.11
C LEU A 271 -69.24 -28.26 0.17
N ASP A 272 -69.13 -29.55 -0.18
CA ASP A 272 -67.87 -30.30 -0.13
C ASP A 272 -66.82 -29.73 -1.09
N ARG A 273 -67.22 -29.29 -2.30
CA ARG A 273 -66.34 -28.56 -3.23
C ARG A 273 -65.83 -27.25 -2.63
N ILE A 274 -66.68 -26.47 -1.99
CA ILE A 274 -66.28 -25.22 -1.35
C ILE A 274 -65.31 -25.50 -0.20
N ARG A 275 -65.60 -26.51 0.62
CA ARG A 275 -64.73 -26.92 1.73
C ARG A 275 -63.36 -27.38 1.24
N TYR A 276 -63.32 -28.23 0.22
CA TYR A 276 -62.08 -28.65 -0.41
C TYR A 276 -61.31 -27.47 -1.01
N SER A 277 -62.00 -26.58 -1.73
CA SER A 277 -61.39 -25.40 -2.34
C SER A 277 -60.80 -24.45 -1.31
N CYS A 278 -61.49 -24.21 -0.19
CA CYS A 278 -61.01 -23.35 0.88
C CYS A 278 -59.83 -23.97 1.64
N SER A 279 -59.88 -25.27 1.95
CA SER A 279 -58.76 -25.97 2.59
C SER A 279 -57.54 -26.07 1.66
N SER A 280 -57.76 -26.36 0.37
CA SER A 280 -56.70 -26.39 -0.65
C SER A 280 -56.06 -25.01 -0.81
N LEU A 281 -56.86 -23.95 -0.93
CA LEU A 281 -56.37 -22.58 -1.07
C LEU A 281 -55.57 -22.16 0.16
N SER A 282 -56.04 -22.49 1.37
CA SER A 282 -55.30 -22.16 2.58
C SER A 282 -53.94 -22.87 2.64
N LYS A 283 -53.87 -24.14 2.21
CA LYS A 283 -52.62 -24.90 2.18
C LYS A 283 -51.67 -24.36 1.11
N GLU A 284 -52.19 -24.01 -0.06
CA GLU A 284 -51.41 -23.37 -1.13
C GLU A 284 -50.85 -22.01 -0.68
N ILE A 285 -51.63 -21.23 0.05
CA ILE A 285 -51.18 -19.96 0.63
C ILE A 285 -50.06 -20.20 1.64
N GLU A 286 -50.20 -21.17 2.55
CA GLU A 286 -49.17 -21.55 3.53
C GLU A 286 -47.87 -21.98 2.85
N ASP A 287 -47.94 -22.83 1.83
CA ASP A 287 -46.78 -23.29 1.05
C ASP A 287 -46.08 -22.12 0.34
N LYS A 288 -46.84 -21.21 -0.30
CA LYS A 288 -46.28 -20.02 -0.95
C LYS A 288 -45.63 -19.07 0.06
N PHE A 289 -46.23 -18.87 1.22
CA PHE A 289 -45.63 -18.07 2.29
C PHE A 289 -44.35 -18.70 2.81
N GLN A 290 -44.34 -20.01 3.09
CA GLN A 290 -43.13 -20.69 3.56
C GLN A 290 -42.00 -20.58 2.53
N HIS A 291 -42.31 -20.70 1.24
CA HIS A 291 -41.33 -20.51 0.16
C HIS A 291 -40.78 -19.07 0.14
N TYR A 292 -41.65 -18.07 0.28
CA TYR A 292 -41.25 -16.66 0.36
C TYR A 292 -40.36 -16.40 1.59
N LEU A 293 -40.74 -16.90 2.75
CA LEU A 293 -39.97 -16.75 3.99
C LEU A 293 -38.59 -17.41 3.90
N ASN A 294 -38.51 -18.59 3.29
CA ASN A 294 -37.23 -19.26 3.02
C ASN A 294 -36.37 -18.42 2.06
N GLY A 295 -36.96 -17.86 1.01
CA GLY A 295 -36.28 -16.99 0.06
C GLY A 295 -35.72 -15.72 0.73
N VAL A 296 -36.53 -15.04 1.53
CA VAL A 296 -36.11 -13.85 2.29
C VAL A 296 -35.03 -14.21 3.32
N GLY A 297 -35.21 -15.29 4.09
CA GLY A 297 -34.24 -15.74 5.08
C GLY A 297 -32.88 -16.04 4.47
N ASN A 298 -32.84 -16.74 3.33
CA ASN A 298 -31.61 -17.00 2.59
C ASN A 298 -30.95 -15.71 2.11
N ARG A 299 -31.73 -14.76 1.59
CA ARG A 299 -31.20 -13.49 1.09
C ARG A 299 -30.66 -12.60 2.21
N VAL A 300 -31.34 -12.56 3.35
CA VAL A 300 -30.86 -11.84 4.56
C VAL A 300 -29.56 -12.45 5.05
N ALA A 301 -29.46 -13.78 5.13
CA ALA A 301 -28.23 -14.45 5.51
C ALA A 301 -27.07 -14.16 4.54
N GLU A 302 -27.34 -14.15 3.23
CA GLU A 302 -26.35 -13.78 2.20
C GLU A 302 -25.88 -12.33 2.35
N ILE A 303 -26.80 -11.37 2.46
CA ILE A 303 -26.50 -9.94 2.63
C ILE A 303 -25.69 -9.72 3.91
N GLN A 304 -26.08 -10.36 5.01
CA GLN A 304 -25.38 -10.23 6.29
C GLN A 304 -23.97 -10.84 6.23
N GLY A 305 -23.80 -11.97 5.53
CA GLY A 305 -22.50 -12.57 5.25
C GLY A 305 -21.60 -11.64 4.44
N GLN A 306 -22.11 -11.09 3.34
CA GLN A 306 -21.39 -10.14 2.48
C GLN A 306 -21.05 -8.84 3.24
N SER A 307 -21.97 -8.28 4.00
CA SER A 307 -21.76 -7.08 4.81
C SER A 307 -20.67 -7.28 5.85
N SER A 308 -20.69 -8.43 6.55
CA SER A 308 -19.66 -8.78 7.52
C SER A 308 -18.29 -8.92 6.86
N GLN A 309 -18.22 -9.57 5.69
CA GLN A 309 -16.98 -9.71 4.93
C GLN A 309 -16.43 -8.35 4.47
N LEU A 310 -17.30 -7.47 3.97
CA LEU A 310 -16.92 -6.12 3.53
C LEU A 310 -16.44 -5.26 4.70
N LEU A 311 -17.09 -5.33 5.87
CA LEU A 311 -16.66 -4.62 7.08
C LEU A 311 -15.25 -5.02 7.50
N VAL A 312 -14.94 -6.33 7.51
CA VAL A 312 -13.61 -6.83 7.85
C VAL A 312 -12.58 -6.37 6.82
N GLN A 313 -12.89 -6.47 5.52
CA GLN A 313 -11.99 -6.00 4.46
C GLN A 313 -11.73 -4.50 4.55
N ASN A 314 -12.76 -3.69 4.81
CA ASN A 314 -12.64 -2.26 4.95
C ASN A 314 -11.74 -1.90 6.15
N SER A 315 -12.00 -2.49 7.33
CA SER A 315 -11.16 -2.29 8.52
C SER A 315 -9.69 -2.60 8.25
N ARG A 316 -9.42 -3.73 7.59
CA ARG A 316 -8.06 -4.14 7.23
C ARG A 316 -7.40 -3.16 6.26
N LEU A 317 -8.10 -2.75 5.21
CA LEU A 317 -7.58 -1.79 4.23
C LEU A 317 -7.30 -0.43 4.87
N VAL A 318 -8.13 0.01 5.81
CA VAL A 318 -7.92 1.24 6.58
C VAL A 318 -6.66 1.15 7.43
N GLU A 319 -6.45 0.05 8.14
CA GLU A 319 -5.23 -0.19 8.92
C GLU A 319 -3.98 -0.23 8.04
N GLU A 320 -4.01 -0.97 6.93
CA GLU A 320 -2.90 -1.05 5.97
C GLU A 320 -2.58 0.33 5.35
N CYS A 321 -3.61 1.11 4.99
CA CYS A 321 -3.43 2.48 4.50
C CYS A 321 -2.81 3.39 5.57
N GLN A 322 -3.25 3.27 6.82
CA GLN A 322 -2.72 4.05 7.93
C GLN A 322 -1.24 3.72 8.19
N GLN A 323 -0.89 2.43 8.21
CA GLN A 323 0.49 1.97 8.35
C GLN A 323 1.37 2.45 7.18
N CYS A 324 0.88 2.31 5.94
CA CYS A 324 1.59 2.80 4.75
C CYS A 324 1.86 4.31 4.85
N ARG A 325 0.86 5.09 5.28
CA ARG A 325 1.00 6.54 5.47
C ARG A 325 2.03 6.86 6.55
N GLN A 326 1.99 6.16 7.68
CA GLN A 326 2.95 6.35 8.78
C GLN A 326 4.38 6.00 8.33
N ASN A 327 4.59 4.85 7.70
CA ASN A 327 5.91 4.44 7.21
C ASN A 327 6.45 5.44 6.20
N ARG A 328 5.64 5.89 5.24
CA ARG A 328 6.04 6.93 4.27
C ARG A 328 6.44 8.23 4.95
N THR A 329 5.72 8.65 6.00
CA THR A 329 6.09 9.86 6.76
C THR A 329 7.40 9.69 7.54
N LEU A 330 7.62 8.51 8.14
CA LEU A 330 8.84 8.19 8.87
C LEU A 330 10.05 8.13 7.93
N GLU A 331 9.96 7.39 6.82
CA GLU A 331 11.01 7.29 5.82
C GLU A 331 11.34 8.66 5.20
N SER A 332 10.33 9.48 4.91
CA SER A 332 10.56 10.83 4.39
C SER A 332 11.28 11.71 5.40
N ALA A 333 10.90 11.64 6.69
CA ALA A 333 11.57 12.38 7.75
C ALA A 333 13.02 11.90 7.97
N GLU A 334 13.25 10.60 7.94
CA GLU A 334 14.58 10.00 8.07
C GLU A 334 15.47 10.34 6.88
N SER A 335 14.97 10.23 5.65
CA SER A 335 15.68 10.63 4.43
C SER A 335 16.08 12.11 4.46
N LYS A 336 15.17 12.99 4.89
CA LYS A 336 15.47 14.43 5.09
C LYS A 336 16.56 14.64 6.13
N ARG A 337 16.50 13.95 7.28
CA ARG A 337 17.53 14.01 8.33
C ARG A 337 18.90 13.55 7.82
N LEU A 338 18.95 12.42 7.11
CA LEU A 338 20.18 11.90 6.55
C LEU A 338 20.78 12.85 5.51
N GLN A 339 19.94 13.43 4.64
CA GLN A 339 20.37 14.40 3.65
C GLN A 339 20.93 15.66 4.32
N GLN A 340 20.27 16.16 5.37
CA GLN A 340 20.75 17.31 6.12
C GLN A 340 22.08 17.02 6.82
N ALA A 341 22.19 15.89 7.52
CA ALA A 341 23.44 15.49 8.18
C ALA A 341 24.60 15.36 7.20
N THR A 342 24.33 14.85 5.99
CA THR A 342 25.33 14.74 4.91
C THR A 342 25.78 16.11 4.43
N ARG A 343 24.86 17.05 4.24
CA ARG A 343 25.18 18.44 3.86
C ARG A 343 26.02 19.13 4.93
N GLU A 344 25.60 19.06 6.19
CA GLU A 344 26.33 19.65 7.32
C GLU A 344 27.74 19.04 7.49
N ASN A 345 27.91 17.75 7.17
CA ASN A 345 29.23 17.13 7.19
C ASN A 345 30.11 17.64 6.04
N HIS A 346 29.55 17.78 4.84
CA HIS A 346 30.26 18.34 3.70
C HIS A 346 30.67 19.80 3.93
N ASP A 347 29.76 20.62 4.45
CA ASP A 347 30.03 22.02 4.77
C ASP A 347 31.14 22.16 5.82
N ARG A 348 31.14 21.29 6.85
CA ARG A 348 32.23 21.23 7.85
C ARG A 348 33.57 20.86 7.23
N GLN A 349 33.60 19.86 6.35
CA GLN A 349 34.83 19.48 5.64
C GLN A 349 35.34 20.62 4.75
N MET A 350 34.43 21.30 4.04
CA MET A 350 34.78 22.43 3.20
C MET A 350 35.36 23.59 4.03
N GLU A 351 34.72 23.92 5.15
CA GLU A 351 35.20 24.95 6.06
C GLU A 351 36.59 24.62 6.62
N GLN A 352 36.84 23.36 6.96
CA GLN A 352 38.16 22.91 7.40
C GLN A 352 39.22 23.11 6.31
N ILE A 353 38.93 22.69 5.08
CA ILE A 353 39.85 22.85 3.94
C ILE A 353 40.14 24.33 3.68
N LEU A 354 39.13 25.20 3.73
CA LEU A 354 39.29 26.64 3.53
C LEU A 354 40.16 27.27 4.63
N ARG A 355 39.96 26.87 5.89
CA ARG A 355 40.80 27.31 7.02
C ARG A 355 42.25 26.87 6.86
N GLU A 356 42.49 25.62 6.47
CA GLU A 356 43.83 25.08 6.21
C GLU A 356 44.49 25.81 5.02
N GLN A 357 43.75 26.06 3.94
CA GLN A 357 44.25 26.80 2.78
C GLN A 357 44.64 28.24 3.13
N SER A 358 43.85 28.94 3.96
CA SER A 358 44.19 30.28 4.45
C SER A 358 45.48 30.25 5.25
N LYS A 359 45.60 29.31 6.20
CA LYS A 359 46.80 29.16 7.04
C LYS A 359 48.05 28.89 6.21
N LEU A 360 47.96 28.03 5.20
CA LEU A 360 49.06 27.74 4.29
C LEU A 360 49.45 28.97 3.45
N ARG A 361 48.48 29.78 3.01
CA ARG A 361 48.74 31.03 2.29
C ARG A 361 49.48 32.05 3.16
N ASP A 362 49.07 32.19 4.41
CA ASP A 362 49.71 33.10 5.37
C ASP A 362 51.15 32.66 5.67
N GLN A 363 51.38 31.35 5.88
CA GLN A 363 52.72 30.78 6.08
C GLN A 363 53.62 30.99 4.86
N LYS A 364 53.07 30.76 3.65
CA LYS A 364 53.79 31.01 2.39
C LYS A 364 54.21 32.48 2.27
N GLY A 365 53.30 33.42 2.58
CA GLY A 365 53.60 34.85 2.55
C GLY A 365 54.71 35.24 3.54
N LEU A 366 54.70 34.67 4.74
CA LEU A 366 55.77 34.89 5.73
C LEU A 366 57.12 34.34 5.26
N GLN A 367 57.13 33.15 4.66
CA GLN A 367 58.35 32.57 4.09
C GLN A 367 58.90 33.41 2.93
N GLU A 368 58.05 33.91 2.03
CA GLU A 368 58.45 34.80 0.94
C GLU A 368 59.07 36.10 1.46
N GLN A 369 58.51 36.70 2.51
CA GLN A 369 59.11 37.88 3.16
C GLN A 369 60.47 37.56 3.78
N MET A 370 60.61 36.42 4.46
CA MET A 370 61.87 35.99 5.05
C MET A 370 62.95 35.74 3.99
N ILE A 371 62.59 35.14 2.85
CA ILE A 371 63.48 34.97 1.71
C ILE A 371 63.93 36.32 1.17
N ARG A 372 63.00 37.27 0.95
CA ARG A 372 63.35 38.62 0.47
C ARG A 372 64.32 39.35 1.41
N LEU A 373 64.13 39.22 2.72
CA LEU A 373 65.05 39.79 3.71
C LEU A 373 66.43 39.14 3.62
N LYS A 374 66.49 37.81 3.50
CA LYS A 374 67.75 37.08 3.34
C LYS A 374 68.45 37.41 2.03
N ASP A 375 67.74 37.56 0.92
CA ASP A 375 68.30 38.01 -0.35
C ASP A 375 68.86 39.44 -0.24
N SER A 376 68.17 40.35 0.45
CA SER A 376 68.68 41.70 0.72
C SER A 376 69.96 41.69 1.57
N GLU A 377 70.02 40.82 2.58
CA GLU A 377 71.20 40.62 3.42
C GLU A 377 72.38 40.06 2.61
N ILE A 378 72.13 39.04 1.79
CA ILE A 378 73.11 38.45 0.86
C ILE A 378 73.64 39.51 -0.11
N ASN A 379 72.75 40.31 -0.72
CA ASN A 379 73.14 41.36 -1.65
C ASN A 379 74.02 42.42 -0.96
N THR A 380 73.70 42.77 0.28
CA THR A 380 74.50 43.72 1.09
C THR A 380 75.87 43.15 1.42
N LEU A 381 75.93 41.88 1.83
CA LEU A 381 77.18 41.18 2.10
C LEU A 381 78.03 41.05 0.82
N HIS A 382 77.40 40.72 -0.31
CA HIS A 382 78.06 40.65 -1.61
C HIS A 382 78.66 42.00 -2.01
N ALA A 383 77.91 43.10 -1.85
CA ALA A 383 78.42 44.46 -2.08
C ALA A 383 79.62 44.79 -1.16
N LYS A 384 79.56 44.37 0.11
CA LYS A 384 80.66 44.56 1.06
C LYS A 384 81.90 43.73 0.69
N VAL A 385 81.74 42.47 0.29
CA VAL A 385 82.83 41.63 -0.23
C VAL A 385 83.44 42.23 -1.49
N GLN A 386 82.63 42.77 -2.41
CA GLN A 386 83.10 43.44 -3.62
C GLN A 386 83.85 44.75 -3.31
N SER A 387 83.43 45.48 -2.28
CA SER A 387 84.15 46.67 -1.78
C SER A 387 85.49 46.32 -1.10
N LEU A 388 85.56 45.19 -0.40
CA LEU A 388 86.79 44.68 0.22
C LEU A 388 87.75 44.09 -0.83
N GLY A 389 87.23 43.43 -1.85
CA GLY A 389 88.00 42.97 -3.01
C GLY A 389 88.58 44.12 -3.84
N SER A 390 87.97 45.31 -3.79
CA SER A 390 88.53 46.53 -4.41
C SER A 390 89.52 47.29 -3.51
N THR A 391 89.58 46.99 -2.20
CA THR A 391 90.61 47.52 -1.29
C THR A 391 91.85 46.62 -1.18
N CYS A 392 91.77 45.36 -1.60
CA CYS A 392 92.88 44.41 -1.60
C CYS A 392 93.12 43.86 -3.03
N GLY A 393 93.71 44.67 -3.90
CA GLY A 393 93.98 44.27 -5.29
C GLY A 393 94.69 45.31 -6.15
N LYS A 394 96.02 45.49 -5.97
CA LYS A 394 96.91 45.93 -7.05
C LYS A 394 97.83 44.78 -7.43
N ALA A 395 97.42 44.00 -8.43
CA ALA A 395 98.31 43.31 -9.34
C ALA A 395 97.57 43.09 -10.68
N SER A 396 97.88 43.95 -11.64
CA SER A 396 97.58 43.85 -13.07
C SER A 396 98.19 42.55 -13.62
N GLY A 397 97.42 41.64 -14.22
CA GLY A 397 96.93 41.66 -15.62
C GLY A 397 97.20 40.27 -16.24
N PRO A 398 96.92 39.99 -17.53
CA PRO A 398 95.82 40.43 -18.40
C PRO A 398 94.99 39.24 -18.95
N LYS A 399 93.74 39.51 -19.38
CA LYS A 399 92.97 38.72 -20.36
C LYS A 399 93.46 39.06 -21.79
N PRO A 400 93.35 38.17 -22.79
CA PRO A 400 92.14 38.08 -23.63
C PRO A 400 91.89 36.62 -24.12
N ALA A 401 90.87 36.20 -24.85
CA ALA A 401 89.54 36.64 -25.28
C ALA A 401 88.92 35.40 -25.99
N GLY A 402 87.60 35.36 -26.13
CA GLY A 402 86.90 34.33 -26.90
C GLY A 402 85.45 34.21 -26.44
N LEU A 403 84.61 35.21 -26.71
CA LEU A 403 83.74 35.36 -27.88
C LEU A 403 82.33 34.80 -27.62
N HIS A 404 81.40 35.76 -27.55
CA HIS A 404 79.95 35.63 -27.52
C HIS A 404 79.41 34.78 -28.68
N SER A 405 78.29 34.10 -28.42
CA SER A 405 77.14 34.16 -29.32
C SER A 405 75.85 34.19 -28.50
N VAL A 406 74.91 34.99 -28.98
CA VAL A 406 73.71 35.50 -28.34
C VAL A 406 72.58 35.41 -29.37
N LEU A 407 71.34 35.19 -28.87
CA LEU A 407 69.99 35.33 -29.47
C LEU A 407 69.39 34.15 -30.26
N PRO A 408 68.05 34.13 -30.46
CA PRO A 408 66.92 34.56 -29.61
C PRO A 408 65.83 33.46 -29.47
N GLY A 409 64.79 33.72 -28.66
CA GLY A 409 63.81 32.72 -28.25
C GLY A 409 62.62 32.48 -29.18
N GLN A 410 61.64 31.70 -28.70
CA GLN A 410 60.24 31.82 -29.10
C GLN A 410 59.28 31.17 -28.10
N HIS A 411 58.15 31.85 -28.02
CA HIS A 411 56.93 31.64 -27.25
C HIS A 411 56.24 30.30 -27.60
N LEU A 412 55.71 29.56 -26.62
CA LEU A 412 54.46 28.82 -26.81
C LEU A 412 53.75 28.56 -25.48
N GLN A 413 52.64 29.29 -25.41
CA GLN A 413 51.52 29.20 -24.50
C GLN A 413 50.94 27.79 -24.47
N ASN A 414 50.65 27.24 -23.28
CA ASN A 414 49.53 26.33 -23.13
C ASN A 414 48.91 26.41 -21.73
N ARG A 415 47.58 26.56 -21.76
CA ARG A 415 46.66 26.88 -20.67
C ARG A 415 46.22 25.58 -19.95
N PRO A 416 45.75 25.65 -18.69
CA PRO A 416 45.41 24.47 -17.90
C PRO A 416 44.06 23.86 -18.29
N ASN A 417 44.00 22.53 -18.35
CA ASN A 417 42.75 21.75 -18.41
C ASN A 417 42.04 21.79 -17.05
N THR A 418 40.83 22.35 -17.02
CA THR A 418 39.79 22.09 -16.01
C THR A 418 38.96 20.89 -16.42
N PRO A 419 38.63 19.92 -15.53
CA PRO A 419 37.62 18.92 -15.81
C PRO A 419 36.22 19.45 -15.45
N SER A 420 35.35 19.49 -16.45
CA SER A 420 33.91 19.72 -16.34
C SER A 420 33.25 18.51 -15.67
N GLY A 421 32.53 18.73 -14.57
CA GLY A 421 31.60 17.76 -13.99
C GLY A 421 30.19 17.89 -14.63
N PRO A 422 29.41 16.80 -14.75
CA PRO A 422 28.08 16.86 -15.33
C PRO A 422 27.03 17.31 -14.32
N ILE A 423 26.13 18.16 -14.82
CA ILE A 423 24.96 18.74 -14.18
C ILE A 423 23.85 17.67 -14.08
N MET A 424 23.36 17.41 -12.87
CA MET A 424 22.10 16.69 -12.64
C MET A 424 20.92 17.65 -12.76
N VAL A 425 20.00 17.32 -13.67
CA VAL A 425 18.69 17.95 -13.83
C VAL A 425 17.70 17.32 -12.84
N ALA A 426 16.98 18.14 -12.09
CA ALA A 426 15.88 17.74 -11.23
C ALA A 426 14.58 17.52 -12.04
N PRO A 427 13.72 16.56 -11.69
CA PRO A 427 12.39 16.44 -12.29
C PRO A 427 11.39 17.33 -11.56
N GLY A 428 10.50 17.94 -12.35
CA GLY A 428 9.23 18.52 -11.88
C GLY A 428 8.12 17.49 -11.83
#